data_AF-A0A2C9LTV3-F1
#
_entry.id   AF-A0A2C9LTV3-F1
#
_cell.length_a   1.000
_cell.length_b   1.000
_cell.length_c   1.000
_cell.angle_alpha   90.00
_cell.angle_beta   90.00
_cell.angle_gamma   90.00
#
_symmetry.space_group_name_H-M   'P 1'
#
loop_
_entity.id
_entity.type
_entity.pdbx_description
1 polymer ?
#
loop_
_entity_poly.entity_id
_entity_poly.type
_entity_poly.pdbx_seq_one_letter_code
_entity_poly.pdbx_strand_id
1 'polypeptide(L)'
;MKLCALVLTLFPVNSTQVYDQAKMPAREQCYCLHKLTSDLRSPVAAVFYLEKGKERILVVEQRGLVKKLTRDGVVLDTFMDIRDRVVTSESYGDSRGLLSIVLDTYYDTSKKVYVYYIRKFLNEDYAYVSTFKVTESGRVDTNSEVFLLRIHQPFDGGNGGPMFFGDDGYLYIVTGDGGEKDDPKGNAQN
;
A
#
# COMPACT_ATOMS: atom_id res chain seq x y z
N MET A 1 9.48 -18.49 -17.49
CA MET A 1 9.11 -17.77 -16.26
C MET A 1 8.27 -16.56 -16.68
N LYS A 2 6.95 -16.54 -16.44
CA LYS A 2 6.11 -15.39 -16.78
C LYS A 2 6.25 -14.37 -15.64
N LEU A 3 6.92 -13.26 -15.90
CA LEU A 3 6.95 -12.12 -14.98
C LEU A 3 5.57 -11.46 -15.06
N CYS A 4 4.76 -11.57 -14.01
CA CYS A 4 3.52 -10.81 -13.87
C CYS A 4 3.82 -9.58 -13.01
N ALA A 5 3.87 -8.40 -13.61
CA ALA A 5 3.90 -7.14 -12.89
C ALA A 5 2.47 -6.65 -12.69
N LEU A 6 2.08 -6.38 -11.44
CA LEU A 6 0.84 -5.65 -11.15
C LEU A 6 1.16 -4.16 -11.17
N VAL A 7 0.58 -3.44 -12.13
CA VAL A 7 0.70 -1.99 -12.22
C VAL A 7 -0.58 -1.38 -11.65
N LEU A 8 -0.45 -0.71 -10.49
CA LEU A 8 -1.52 0.12 -9.94
C LEU A 8 -1.44 1.50 -10.62
N THR A 9 -2.44 1.84 -11.42
CA THR A 9 -2.50 3.14 -12.08
C THR A 9 -3.57 4.00 -11.43
N LEU A 10 -3.21 5.22 -11.04
CA LEU A 10 -4.15 6.23 -10.52
C LEU A 10 -4.92 6.96 -11.63
N PHE A 11 -4.57 6.72 -12.90
CA PHE A 11 -5.20 7.34 -14.07
C PHE A 11 -6.06 6.34 -14.86
N PRO A 12 -7.14 6.78 -15.54
CA PRO A 12 -7.86 5.95 -16.48
C PRO A 12 -6.91 5.48 -17.60
N VAL A 13 -6.96 4.18 -17.91
CA VAL A 13 -6.10 3.47 -18.89
C VAL A 13 -6.25 4.00 -20.34
N ASN A 14 -7.06 5.03 -20.57
CA ASN A 14 -7.26 5.62 -21.90
C ASN A 14 -6.02 6.33 -22.49
N SER A 15 -4.93 6.49 -21.74
CA SER A 15 -3.67 7.07 -22.23
C SER A 15 -2.54 6.06 -22.43
N THR A 16 -2.72 4.77 -22.12
CA THR A 16 -1.75 3.77 -22.57
C THR A 16 -1.96 3.52 -24.05
N GLN A 17 -0.97 3.86 -24.87
CA GLN A 17 -0.92 3.37 -26.25
C GLN A 17 -0.89 1.83 -26.20
N VAL A 18 -2.05 1.20 -26.38
CA VAL A 18 -2.12 -0.19 -26.79
C VAL A 18 -1.64 -0.18 -28.24
N TYR A 19 -0.36 -0.50 -28.44
CA TYR A 19 0.20 -0.63 -29.78
C TYR A 19 -0.56 -1.71 -30.54
N ASP A 20 -0.93 -1.40 -31.78
CA ASP A 20 -1.54 -2.34 -32.71
C ASP A 20 -0.55 -3.51 -32.95
N GLN A 21 -0.99 -4.73 -32.61
CA GLN A 21 -0.18 -5.94 -32.70
C GLN A 21 0.36 -6.20 -34.12
N ALA A 22 -0.27 -5.64 -35.15
CA ALA A 22 0.12 -5.82 -36.55
C ALA A 22 1.39 -5.05 -36.97
N LYS A 23 1.92 -4.15 -36.14
CA LYS A 23 3.08 -3.29 -36.48
C LYS A 23 4.37 -3.57 -35.69
N MET A 24 4.41 -4.59 -34.83
CA MET A 24 5.59 -4.87 -34.00
C MET A 24 6.55 -5.88 -34.66
N PRO A 25 7.87 -5.62 -34.69
CA PRO A 25 8.84 -6.57 -35.21
C PRO A 25 8.87 -7.85 -34.34
N ALA A 26 8.95 -9.01 -35.01
CA ALA A 26 8.75 -10.34 -34.42
C ALA A 26 9.81 -10.82 -33.40
N ARG A 27 10.56 -9.92 -32.74
CA ARG A 27 11.64 -10.26 -31.81
C ARG A 27 11.57 -9.63 -30.42
N GLU A 28 10.54 -8.85 -30.11
CA GLU A 28 10.36 -8.31 -28.75
C GLU A 28 9.34 -9.14 -27.97
N GLN A 29 9.78 -9.69 -26.84
CA GLN A 29 8.89 -10.35 -25.90
C GLN A 29 8.09 -9.28 -25.16
N CYS A 30 6.96 -8.86 -25.74
CA CYS A 30 6.10 -7.85 -25.17
C CYS A 30 5.29 -8.40 -23.97
N TYR A 31 5.02 -7.54 -23.00
CA TYR A 31 4.10 -7.83 -21.90
C TYR A 31 2.72 -7.22 -22.20
N CYS A 32 1.66 -7.96 -21.87
CA CYS A 32 0.29 -7.46 -21.96
C CYS A 32 -0.19 -6.98 -20.59
N LEU A 33 -0.83 -5.82 -20.54
CA LEU A 33 -1.54 -5.34 -19.36
C LEU A 33 -2.99 -5.85 -19.38
N HIS A 34 -3.41 -6.50 -18.29
CA HIS A 34 -4.79 -6.94 -18.09
C HIS A 34 -5.38 -6.18 -16.91
N LYS A 35 -6.44 -5.42 -17.15
CA LYS A 35 -7.18 -4.74 -16.09
C LYS A 35 -7.89 -5.79 -15.23
N LEU A 36 -7.57 -5.83 -13.93
CA LEU A 36 -8.23 -6.72 -12.97
C LEU A 36 -9.51 -6.10 -12.39
N THR A 37 -9.50 -4.80 -12.07
CA THR A 37 -10.66 -4.11 -11.48
C THR A 37 -10.58 -2.60 -11.71
N SER A 38 -11.70 -1.91 -11.51
CA SER A 38 -11.78 -0.44 -11.37
C SER A 38 -12.45 0.01 -10.08
N ASP A 39 -12.83 -0.92 -9.19
CA ASP A 39 -13.68 -0.62 -8.03
C ASP A 39 -12.85 -0.26 -6.79
N LEU A 40 -11.74 0.45 -7.02
CA LEU A 40 -10.77 0.86 -6.00
C LEU A 40 -10.63 2.39 -6.03
N ARG A 41 -10.37 2.98 -4.86
CA ARG A 41 -10.15 4.43 -4.71
C ARG A 41 -8.74 4.71 -4.22
N SER A 42 -7.94 5.37 -5.05
CA SER A 42 -6.54 5.74 -4.78
C SER A 42 -5.71 4.58 -4.20
N PRO A 43 -5.56 3.45 -4.93
CA PRO A 43 -4.74 2.34 -4.45
C PRO A 43 -3.25 2.72 -4.44
N VAL A 44 -2.54 2.42 -3.35
CA VAL A 44 -1.14 2.80 -3.14
C VAL A 44 -0.20 1.61 -2.92
N ALA A 45 -0.72 0.45 -2.50
CA ALA A 45 0.05 -0.77 -2.35
C ALA A 45 -0.82 -2.02 -2.57
N ALA A 46 -0.18 -3.14 -2.92
CA ALA A 46 -0.82 -4.44 -3.01
C ALA A 46 0.05 -5.54 -2.41
N VAL A 47 -0.58 -6.49 -1.70
CA VAL A 47 0.08 -7.67 -1.12
C VAL A 47 -0.64 -8.92 -1.57
N PHE A 48 0.11 -9.89 -2.09
CA PHE A 48 -0.40 -11.20 -2.48
C PHE A 48 -0.17 -12.19 -1.36
N TYR A 49 -1.18 -12.99 -1.03
CA TYR A 49 -1.06 -14.02 0.00
C TYR A 49 -2.03 -15.18 -0.23
N LEU A 50 -1.86 -16.25 0.54
CA LEU A 50 -2.76 -17.39 0.56
C LEU A 50 -3.72 -17.29 1.75
N GLU A 51 -5.01 -17.33 1.49
CA GLU A 51 -6.07 -17.44 2.49
C GLU A 51 -6.70 -18.82 2.34
N LYS A 52 -6.40 -19.74 3.27
CA LYS A 52 -6.90 -21.13 3.24
C LYS A 52 -6.62 -21.82 1.88
N GLY A 53 -5.40 -21.64 1.37
CA GLY A 53 -4.96 -22.21 0.09
C GLY A 53 -5.45 -21.49 -1.16
N LYS A 54 -6.17 -20.37 -1.03
CA LYS A 54 -6.62 -19.56 -2.18
C LYS A 54 -5.80 -18.28 -2.27
N GLU A 55 -5.34 -17.94 -3.48
CA GLU A 55 -4.68 -16.67 -3.74
C GLU A 55 -5.63 -15.49 -3.51
N ARG A 56 -5.12 -14.49 -2.79
CA ARG A 56 -5.80 -13.25 -2.46
C ARG A 56 -4.87 -12.08 -2.69
N ILE A 57 -5.47 -10.93 -2.94
CA ILE A 57 -4.77 -9.65 -3.05
C ILE A 57 -5.36 -8.74 -1.98
N LEU A 58 -4.51 -8.18 -1.13
CA LEU A 58 -4.85 -7.04 -0.29
C LEU A 58 -4.45 -5.78 -1.04
N VAL A 59 -5.38 -4.88 -1.30
CA VAL A 59 -5.09 -3.59 -1.93
C VAL A 59 -5.31 -2.48 -0.92
N VAL A 60 -4.27 -1.70 -0.69
CA VAL A 60 -4.29 -0.56 0.22
C VAL A 60 -4.83 0.65 -0.52
N GLU A 61 -5.90 1.23 -0.01
CA GLU A 61 -6.42 2.52 -0.45
C GLU A 61 -5.92 3.62 0.48
N GLN A 62 -5.33 4.67 -0.10
CA GLN A 62 -4.72 5.80 0.62
C GLN A 62 -5.60 6.36 1.74
N ARG A 63 -6.91 6.36 1.51
CA ARG A 63 -7.90 6.89 2.45
C ARG A 63 -8.00 6.17 3.80
N GLY A 64 -7.31 5.04 4.02
CA GLY A 64 -7.35 4.29 5.27
C GLY A 64 -8.11 2.95 5.21
N LEU A 65 -8.27 2.39 4.00
CA LEU A 65 -8.91 1.10 3.80
C LEU A 65 -7.94 0.09 3.20
N VAL A 66 -8.11 -1.18 3.55
CA VAL A 66 -7.52 -2.30 2.81
C VAL A 66 -8.65 -3.15 2.26
N LYS A 67 -8.68 -3.34 0.95
CA LYS A 67 -9.65 -4.20 0.24
C LYS A 67 -9.06 -5.59 0.04
N LYS A 68 -9.86 -6.63 0.28
CA LYS A 68 -9.47 -8.02 -0.06
C LYS A 68 -10.12 -8.40 -1.38
N LEU A 69 -9.30 -8.85 -2.32
CA LEU A 69 -9.72 -9.25 -3.66
C LEU A 69 -9.37 -10.71 -3.92
N THR A 70 -10.12 -11.33 -4.82
CA THR A 70 -9.68 -12.56 -5.49
C THR A 70 -8.47 -12.28 -6.38
N ARG A 71 -7.78 -13.35 -6.82
CA ARG A 71 -6.72 -13.25 -7.82
C ARG A 71 -7.18 -12.55 -9.11
N ASP A 72 -8.43 -12.74 -9.48
CA ASP A 72 -9.02 -12.19 -10.70
C ASP A 72 -9.57 -10.76 -10.52
N GLY A 73 -9.36 -10.14 -9.37
CA GLY A 73 -9.70 -8.73 -9.12
C GLY A 73 -11.09 -8.46 -8.53
N VAL A 74 -11.86 -9.50 -8.18
CA VAL A 74 -13.18 -9.32 -7.56
C VAL A 74 -13.00 -8.88 -6.11
N VAL A 75 -13.54 -7.72 -5.75
CA VAL A 75 -13.54 -7.21 -4.37
C VAL A 75 -14.49 -8.06 -3.52
N LEU A 76 -13.95 -8.70 -2.49
CA LEU A 76 -14.69 -9.60 -1.59
C LEU A 76 -15.20 -8.85 -0.36
N ASP A 77 -14.32 -8.12 0.32
CA ASP A 77 -14.62 -7.39 1.54
C ASP A 77 -13.60 -6.26 1.79
N THR A 78 -13.80 -5.55 2.92
CA THR A 78 -12.79 -4.65 3.49
C THR A 78 -12.00 -5.41 4.56
N PHE A 79 -10.73 -5.70 4.32
CA PHE A 79 -9.82 -6.38 5.26
C PHE A 79 -9.51 -5.52 6.50
N MET A 80 -9.37 -4.21 6.31
CA MET A 80 -9.04 -3.25 7.37
C MET A 80 -9.69 -1.89 7.10
N ASP A 81 -10.17 -1.22 8.14
CA ASP A 81 -10.71 0.15 8.09
C ASP A 81 -10.20 0.95 9.29
N ILE A 82 -9.28 1.88 9.05
CA ILE A 82 -8.71 2.78 10.06
C ILE A 82 -8.86 4.26 9.66
N ARG A 83 -9.93 4.56 8.90
CA ARG A 83 -10.24 5.93 8.48
C ARG A 83 -10.45 6.90 9.63
N ASP A 84 -10.78 6.38 10.81
CA ASP A 84 -10.95 7.14 12.06
C ASP A 84 -9.66 7.83 12.54
N ARG A 85 -8.49 7.35 12.13
CA ARG A 85 -7.19 7.85 12.61
C ARG A 85 -6.20 8.25 11.51
N VAL A 86 -6.50 7.92 10.25
CA VAL A 86 -5.65 8.26 9.11
C VAL A 86 -5.84 9.72 8.70
N VAL A 87 -4.74 10.43 8.51
CA VAL A 87 -4.71 11.77 7.92
C VAL A 87 -4.49 11.64 6.43
N THR A 88 -5.34 12.30 5.65
CA THR A 88 -5.30 12.33 4.18
C THR A 88 -6.23 13.43 3.69
N SER A 89 -6.10 13.84 2.43
CA SER A 89 -7.03 14.77 1.78
C SER A 89 -7.27 14.38 0.33
N GLU A 90 -8.15 15.10 -0.36
CA GLU A 90 -8.38 14.93 -1.79
C GLU A 90 -7.48 15.85 -2.65
N SER A 91 -6.56 16.58 -2.01
CA SER A 91 -5.62 17.46 -2.70
C SER A 91 -4.62 16.65 -3.51
N TYR A 92 -4.41 17.05 -4.77
CA TYR A 92 -3.36 16.47 -5.60
C TYR A 92 -1.98 16.70 -4.97
N GLY A 93 -1.18 15.63 -4.89
CA GLY A 93 0.17 15.68 -4.30
C GLY A 93 0.22 15.38 -2.81
N ASP A 94 -0.92 15.31 -2.10
CA ASP A 94 -0.96 14.84 -0.72
C ASP A 94 -0.58 13.35 -0.68
N SER A 95 0.59 13.06 -0.12
CA SER A 95 1.14 11.72 0.04
C SER A 95 0.80 11.09 1.39
N ARG A 96 0.02 11.78 2.24
CA ARG A 96 -0.45 11.22 3.51
C ARG A 96 -1.56 10.21 3.28
N GLY A 97 -1.66 9.28 4.20
CA GLY A 97 -2.71 8.28 4.20
C GLY A 97 -2.28 7.00 4.88
N LEU A 98 -2.99 5.93 4.56
CA LEU A 98 -2.52 4.57 4.76
C LEU A 98 -1.67 4.17 3.54
N LEU A 99 -0.39 3.90 3.76
CA LEU A 99 0.59 3.83 2.67
C LEU A 99 1.11 2.41 2.44
N SER A 100 1.13 1.57 3.47
CA SER A 100 1.61 0.19 3.32
C SER A 100 0.99 -0.74 4.34
N ILE A 101 0.86 -2.00 3.93
CA ILE A 101 0.59 -3.14 4.80
C ILE A 101 1.56 -4.25 4.42
N VAL A 102 2.07 -4.97 5.42
CA VAL A 102 2.77 -6.24 5.21
C VAL A 102 2.23 -7.29 6.15
N LEU A 103 2.19 -8.52 5.65
CA LEU A 103 1.89 -9.67 6.49
C LEU A 103 3.17 -10.06 7.23
N ASP A 104 3.00 -10.52 8.47
CA ASP A 104 4.09 -11.12 9.24
C ASP A 104 4.69 -12.33 8.49
N THR A 105 6.00 -12.56 8.60
CA THR A 105 6.69 -13.68 7.93
C THR A 105 6.07 -15.04 8.25
N TYR A 106 5.45 -15.18 9.44
CA TYR A 106 4.72 -16.37 9.88
C TYR A 106 3.21 -16.11 9.97
N TYR A 107 2.64 -15.33 9.04
CA TYR A 107 1.24 -14.92 9.04
C TYR A 107 0.23 -16.08 9.21
N ASP A 108 0.56 -17.27 8.73
CA ASP A 108 -0.30 -18.44 8.89
C ASP A 108 -0.56 -18.81 10.35
N THR A 109 0.41 -18.58 11.23
CA THR A 109 0.31 -18.84 12.67
C THR A 109 0.12 -17.57 13.48
N SER A 110 0.84 -16.49 13.17
CA SER A 110 0.83 -15.25 13.96
C SER A 110 -0.45 -14.45 13.76
N LYS A 111 -1.03 -14.51 12.55
CA LYS A 111 -2.16 -13.68 12.12
C LYS A 111 -1.92 -12.19 12.41
N LYS A 112 -0.68 -11.73 12.21
CA LYS A 112 -0.29 -10.33 12.40
C LYS A 112 -0.04 -9.62 11.09
N VAL A 113 -0.36 -8.34 11.06
CA VAL A 113 0.01 -7.43 9.98
C VAL A 113 0.73 -6.21 10.55
N TYR A 114 1.56 -5.59 9.74
CA TYR A 114 2.24 -4.34 10.06
C TYR A 114 1.77 -3.27 9.08
N VAL A 115 1.53 -2.07 9.58
CA VAL A 115 0.85 -1.01 8.85
C VAL A 115 1.60 0.30 9.00
N TYR A 116 1.84 0.99 7.88
CA TYR A 116 2.44 2.33 7.82
C TYR A 116 1.37 3.33 7.42
N TYR A 117 1.11 4.33 8.27
CA TYR A 117 0.09 5.34 7.99
C TYR A 117 0.37 6.67 8.68
N ILE A 118 -0.18 7.76 8.16
CA ILE A 118 -0.06 9.10 8.75
C ILE A 118 -1.21 9.33 9.71
N ARG A 119 -0.89 9.81 10.92
CA ARG A 119 -1.84 10.12 12.00
C ARG A 119 -1.45 11.40 12.71
N LYS A 120 -2.46 12.16 13.15
CA LYS A 120 -2.25 13.34 14.01
C LYS A 120 -1.91 12.96 15.45
N PHE A 121 -0.90 13.61 16.00
CA PHE A 121 -0.56 13.59 17.42
C PHE A 121 -0.16 14.99 17.87
N LEU A 122 -0.79 15.52 18.92
CA LEU A 122 -0.57 16.89 19.38
C LEU A 122 -0.67 17.95 18.26
N ASN A 123 -1.63 17.78 17.36
CA ASN A 123 -1.90 18.62 16.17
C ASN A 123 -0.86 18.57 15.04
N GLU A 124 0.21 17.79 15.19
CA GLU A 124 1.20 17.56 14.14
C GLU A 124 0.99 16.19 13.47
N ASP A 125 1.46 16.05 12.23
CA ASP A 125 1.37 14.82 11.46
C ASP A 125 2.60 13.95 11.72
N TYR A 126 2.37 12.65 11.88
CA TYR A 126 3.43 11.67 12.07
C TYR A 126 3.15 10.41 11.28
N ALA A 127 4.20 9.77 10.77
CA ALA A 127 4.14 8.39 10.31
C ALA A 127 4.15 7.45 11.50
N TYR A 128 3.17 6.56 11.53
CA TYR A 128 3.00 5.50 12.51
C TYR A 128 3.29 4.16 11.84
N VAL A 129 4.11 3.35 12.50
CA VAL A 129 4.23 1.92 12.24
C VAL A 129 3.62 1.18 13.42
N SER A 130 2.58 0.42 13.14
CA SER A 130 1.84 -0.36 14.14
C SER A 130 1.63 -1.78 13.65
N THR A 131 1.54 -2.73 14.58
CA THR A 131 1.08 -4.09 14.29
C THR A 131 -0.34 -4.31 14.78
N PHE A 132 -1.10 -5.14 14.06
CA PHE A 132 -2.47 -5.51 14.38
C PHE A 132 -2.66 -7.01 14.23
N LYS A 133 -3.64 -7.56 14.94
CA LYS A 133 -4.10 -8.94 14.80
C LYS A 133 -5.22 -9.05 13.79
N VAL A 134 -5.23 -10.15 13.05
CA VAL A 134 -6.31 -10.58 12.16
C VAL A 134 -7.15 -11.61 12.88
N THR A 135 -8.45 -11.36 12.92
CA THR A 135 -9.44 -12.24 13.55
C THR A 135 -9.73 -13.47 12.68
N GLU A 136 -10.43 -14.45 13.24
CA GLU A 136 -10.87 -15.65 12.51
C GLU A 136 -11.77 -15.33 11.30
N SER A 137 -12.45 -14.18 11.32
CA SER A 137 -13.24 -13.67 10.19
C SER A 137 -12.40 -13.23 8.99
N GLY A 138 -11.06 -13.22 9.12
CA GLY A 138 -10.16 -12.72 8.08
C GLY A 138 -10.16 -11.20 7.95
N ARG A 139 -10.49 -10.49 9.03
CA ARG A 139 -10.49 -9.02 9.16
C ARG A 139 -9.55 -8.59 10.28
N VAL A 140 -8.91 -7.45 10.11
CA VAL A 140 -8.09 -6.82 11.16
C VAL A 140 -8.98 -6.37 12.32
N ASP A 141 -8.58 -6.71 13.55
CA ASP A 141 -9.10 -6.07 14.75
C ASP A 141 -8.37 -4.75 15.00
N THR A 142 -9.05 -3.63 14.72
CA THR A 142 -8.47 -2.28 14.80
C THR A 142 -8.19 -1.81 16.23
N ASN A 143 -8.72 -2.51 17.23
CA ASN A 143 -8.44 -2.27 18.65
C ASN A 143 -7.23 -3.04 19.15
N SER A 144 -6.72 -4.01 18.38
CA SER A 144 -5.52 -4.78 18.71
C SER A 144 -4.21 -4.07 18.37
N GLU A 145 -4.27 -2.76 18.07
CA GLU A 145 -3.12 -1.95 17.67
C GLU A 145 -2.02 -2.02 18.74
N VAL A 146 -0.82 -2.43 18.32
CA VAL A 146 0.41 -2.25 19.08
C VAL A 146 1.32 -1.32 18.30
N PHE A 147 1.55 -0.15 18.87
CA PHE A 147 2.43 0.87 18.34
C PHE A 147 3.91 0.43 18.40
N LEU A 148 4.66 0.65 17.33
CA LEU A 148 6.08 0.27 17.24
C LEU A 148 6.99 1.49 17.06
N LEU A 149 6.64 2.40 16.15
CA LEU A 149 7.49 3.52 15.78
C LEU A 149 6.64 4.71 15.33
N ARG A 150 7.08 5.92 15.70
CA ARG A 150 6.50 7.19 15.25
C ARG A 150 7.61 8.09 14.71
N ILE A 151 7.41 8.66 13.53
CA ILE A 151 8.36 9.56 12.86
C ILE A 151 7.62 10.86 12.54
N HIS A 152 8.20 12.01 12.88
CA HIS A 152 7.59 13.31 12.61
C HIS A 152 7.55 13.59 11.10
N GLN A 153 6.41 14.05 10.60
CA GLN A 153 6.14 14.29 9.17
C GLN A 153 5.52 15.69 9.03
N PRO A 154 6.33 16.76 8.99
CA PRO A 154 5.84 18.13 9.08
C PRO A 154 5.03 18.58 7.85
N PHE A 155 5.17 17.89 6.72
CA PHE A 155 4.51 18.22 5.46
C PHE A 155 3.67 17.04 4.92
N ASP A 156 2.81 17.34 3.95
CA ASP A 156 1.94 16.36 3.29
C ASP A 156 2.62 15.61 2.14
N GLY A 157 3.85 16.01 1.77
CA GLY A 157 4.72 15.37 0.81
C GLY A 157 5.79 14.48 1.46
N GLY A 158 6.44 13.64 0.64
CA GLY A 158 7.67 12.94 1.04
C GLY A 158 7.48 11.96 2.20
N ASN A 159 6.30 11.37 2.38
CA ASN A 159 6.02 10.55 3.57
C ASN A 159 6.58 9.12 3.53
N GLY A 160 7.15 8.68 2.40
CA GLY A 160 7.65 7.31 2.21
C GLY A 160 6.52 6.28 2.19
N GLY A 161 6.68 5.15 2.89
CA GLY A 161 5.62 4.18 3.11
C GLY A 161 5.97 2.72 2.89
N PRO A 162 6.78 2.33 1.87
CA PRO A 162 7.05 0.92 1.62
C PRO A 162 7.63 0.21 2.85
N MET A 163 7.11 -0.99 3.10
CA MET A 163 7.61 -1.89 4.15
C MET A 163 7.75 -3.28 3.57
N PHE A 164 8.71 -4.05 4.08
CA PHE A 164 8.89 -5.47 3.75
C PHE A 164 9.76 -6.15 4.80
N PHE A 165 9.57 -7.47 4.96
CA PHE A 165 10.51 -8.29 5.71
C PHE A 165 11.65 -8.73 4.80
N GLY A 166 12.89 -8.59 5.28
CA GLY A 166 14.05 -9.20 4.63
C GLY A 166 14.16 -10.69 4.95
N ASP A 167 14.98 -11.40 4.20
CA ASP A 167 15.29 -12.82 4.44
C ASP A 167 16.03 -13.04 5.79
N ASP A 168 16.57 -11.97 6.35
CA ASP A 168 17.19 -11.90 7.68
C ASP A 168 16.16 -11.78 8.83
N GLY A 169 14.87 -11.66 8.51
CA GLY A 169 13.77 -11.55 9.47
C GLY A 169 13.54 -10.15 10.02
N TYR A 170 14.25 -9.12 9.55
CA TYR A 170 14.01 -7.75 9.96
C TYR A 170 12.90 -7.09 9.13
N LEU A 171 12.10 -6.24 9.79
CA LEU A 171 11.15 -5.37 9.11
C LEU A 171 11.88 -4.11 8.63
N TYR A 172 12.02 -3.98 7.31
CA TYR A 172 12.55 -2.78 6.67
C TYR A 172 11.41 -1.78 6.46
N ILE A 173 11.65 -0.54 6.90
CA ILE A 173 10.68 0.56 6.82
C ILE A 173 11.33 1.67 6.01
N VAL A 174 10.79 1.95 4.82
CA VAL A 174 11.24 3.06 3.99
C VAL A 174 10.43 4.29 4.35
N THR A 175 11.07 5.23 5.03
CA THR A 175 10.50 6.54 5.35
C THR A 175 11.05 7.59 4.39
N GLY A 176 10.27 8.63 4.12
CA GLY A 176 10.80 9.81 3.44
C GLY A 176 11.21 10.88 4.44
N ASP A 177 11.81 11.94 3.92
CA ASP A 177 12.27 13.12 4.67
C ASP A 177 11.13 13.94 5.29
N GLY A 178 9.88 13.60 4.95
CA GLY A 178 8.69 14.35 5.30
C GLY A 178 8.72 15.77 4.77
N GLY A 179 9.40 15.97 3.63
CA GLY A 179 9.71 17.25 3.00
C GLY A 179 8.61 17.76 2.07
N GLU A 180 8.63 19.07 1.86
CA GLU A 180 7.85 19.77 0.85
C GLU A 180 8.75 20.13 -0.34
N LYS A 181 8.14 20.59 -1.43
CA LYS A 181 8.86 21.20 -2.54
C LYS A 181 9.83 22.28 -2.03
N ASP A 182 11.02 22.34 -2.63
CA ASP A 182 12.09 23.30 -2.31
C ASP A 182 12.77 23.10 -0.92
N ASP A 183 12.51 21.96 -0.26
CA ASP A 183 13.12 21.53 1.02
C ASP A 183 13.27 22.65 2.07
N PRO A 184 12.15 23.24 2.54
CA PRO A 184 12.18 24.36 3.48
C PRO A 184 12.78 24.01 4.86
N LYS A 185 13.02 22.73 5.15
CA LYS A 185 13.61 22.24 6.41
C LYS A 185 15.04 21.74 6.28
N GLY A 186 15.58 21.61 5.06
CA GLY A 186 16.90 21.02 4.85
C GLY A 186 16.96 19.53 5.23
N ASN A 187 15.82 18.84 5.18
CA ASN A 187 15.71 17.45 5.59
C ASN A 187 16.10 16.48 4.45
N ALA A 188 16.10 16.96 3.21
CA ALA A 188 16.48 16.17 2.05
C ALA A 188 18.01 16.19 1.90
N GLN A 189 18.62 15.00 1.80
CA GLN A 189 20.03 14.87 1.43
C GLN A 189 20.13 14.64 -0.08
N ASN A 190 19.92 15.69 -0.88
CA ASN A 190 20.22 15.66 -2.32
C ASN A 190 21.22 16.75 -2.69
#